data_AF-A0A968ZFF2-F1
#
_entry.id   AF-A0A968ZFF2-F1
#
_cell.length_a   1.000
_cell.length_b   1.000
_cell.length_c   1.000
_cell.angle_alpha   90.00
_cell.angle_beta   90.00
_cell.angle_gamma   90.00
#
_symmetry.space_group_name_H-M   'P 1'
#
loop_
_entity.id
_entity.type
_entity.pdbx_description
1 polymer ?
#
loop_
_entity_poly.entity_id
_entity_poly.type
_entity_poly.pdbx_seq_one_letter_code
_entity_poly.pdbx_strand_id
1 'polypeptide(L)'
;MKKIYQTSALFCWLLLGLSACQEDEKPEDENAGNRVAFVLQGAYIFEDQSVASRVEVLLSTPASADVEVNIGLDELDLSPADYSTSPAALDKVITLVIPSGQSSAFVDVMPVDNDQVDTDRTLKLTLLSASAGYQKATTNQVFALQWIDDEGDKKILVYSYDFQGSSLGEWTPHNILGPQKWSVSNTGRANDPYALMSGFNSATSSTQANEDWLISPQIDLSGIPEATVVFENATSFGSDANSLLVMVSSDYDGSSSPAASGTWQEAALANALSSGSFAWVMNLYLCHETH
;
A
#
# COMPACT_ATOMS: atom_id res chain seq x y z
N MET A 1 24.54 -43.08 -1.75
CA MET A 1 25.70 -42.49 -2.47
C MET A 1 26.24 -41.31 -1.66
N LYS A 2 27.53 -40.98 -1.83
CA LYS A 2 28.45 -40.24 -0.95
C LYS A 2 28.15 -38.73 -0.73
N LYS A 3 28.42 -38.28 0.52
CA LYS A 3 29.03 -37.01 1.04
C LYS A 3 28.30 -35.67 0.71
N ILE A 4 28.26 -34.60 1.53
CA ILE A 4 29.26 -33.86 2.35
C ILE A 4 28.54 -33.06 3.49
N TYR A 5 29.25 -32.77 4.59
CA TYR A 5 28.84 -31.97 5.77
C TYR A 5 29.10 -30.45 5.61
N GLN A 6 28.32 -29.58 6.26
CA GLN A 6 28.85 -28.38 6.96
C GLN A 6 27.89 -27.83 8.03
N THR A 7 28.46 -27.39 9.15
CA THR A 7 27.85 -26.86 10.39
C THR A 7 28.22 -25.39 10.62
N SER A 8 27.40 -24.66 11.40
CA SER A 8 27.55 -23.28 11.95
C SER A 8 27.07 -22.16 11.01
N ALA A 9 26.47 -21.02 11.41
CA ALA A 9 26.31 -20.34 12.69
C ALA A 9 25.10 -19.35 12.64
N LEU A 10 24.79 -18.74 13.81
CA LEU A 10 24.08 -17.47 14.04
C LEU A 10 23.88 -16.56 12.80
N PHE A 11 22.67 -16.05 12.53
CA PHE A 11 22.42 -14.80 11.77
C PHE A 11 20.96 -14.35 12.03
N CYS A 12 20.70 -13.25 12.75
CA CYS A 12 20.64 -11.87 12.26
C CYS A 12 19.87 -11.76 10.93
N TRP A 13 18.62 -11.27 10.99
CA TRP A 13 17.78 -11.09 9.82
C TRP A 13 18.30 -9.90 8.98
N LEU A 14 18.98 -10.26 7.89
CA LEU A 14 19.29 -9.42 6.75
C LEU A 14 18.33 -9.81 5.61
N LEU A 15 17.55 -8.87 5.09
CA LEU A 15 16.77 -9.07 3.86
C LEU A 15 17.71 -8.96 2.65
N LEU A 16 17.90 -10.06 1.93
CA LEU A 16 18.52 -10.11 0.60
C LEU A 16 17.47 -10.54 -0.41
N GLY A 17 17.19 -9.70 -1.40
CA GLY A 17 16.48 -10.07 -2.61
C GLY A 17 17.43 -10.74 -3.60
N LEU A 18 17.02 -11.90 -4.15
CA LEU A 18 17.70 -12.55 -5.27
C LEU A 18 16.81 -12.45 -6.51
N SER A 19 17.38 -11.86 -7.57
CA SER A 19 16.89 -11.89 -8.95
C SER A 19 17.52 -13.07 -9.71
N ALA A 20 16.84 -13.55 -10.73
CA ALA A 20 17.18 -14.76 -11.50
C ALA A 20 18.58 -14.72 -12.14
N CYS A 21 19.27 -15.87 -12.16
CA CYS A 21 20.46 -16.10 -12.99
C CYS A 21 20.07 -16.83 -14.29
N GLN A 22 20.32 -16.20 -15.44
CA GLN A 22 20.91 -16.93 -16.57
C GLN A 22 22.41 -17.09 -16.24
N GLU A 23 22.92 -18.31 -16.41
CA GLU A 23 24.37 -18.57 -16.38
C GLU A 23 25.03 -17.77 -17.51
N ASP A 24 25.79 -16.73 -17.17
CA ASP A 24 27.20 -16.59 -17.57
C ASP A 24 27.75 -15.23 -17.14
N GLU A 25 28.98 -15.29 -16.60
CA GLU A 25 29.90 -14.21 -16.23
C GLU A 25 29.39 -13.13 -15.27
N LYS A 26 29.80 -13.30 -14.01
CA LYS A 26 29.72 -12.34 -12.91
C LYS A 26 30.52 -11.07 -13.24
N PRO A 27 29.90 -9.89 -13.39
CA PRO A 27 30.60 -8.65 -13.06
C PRO A 27 30.53 -8.51 -11.54
N GLU A 28 31.69 -8.38 -10.90
CA GLU A 28 31.78 -7.91 -9.52
C GLU A 28 31.27 -6.48 -9.47
N ASP A 29 29.98 -6.30 -9.13
CA ASP A 29 29.51 -5.00 -8.65
C ASP A 29 29.71 -4.96 -7.14
N GLU A 30 30.91 -4.53 -6.72
CA GLU A 30 31.23 -4.24 -5.32
C GLU A 30 30.45 -3.03 -4.76
N ASN A 31 29.38 -2.56 -5.44
CA ASN A 31 28.61 -1.40 -5.04
C ASN A 31 27.09 -1.54 -5.23
N ALA A 32 26.50 -2.64 -4.74
CA ALA A 32 25.06 -2.71 -4.50
C ALA A 32 24.67 -1.78 -3.31
N GLY A 33 24.81 -0.46 -3.51
CA GLY A 33 24.59 0.56 -2.47
C GLY A 33 23.18 0.52 -1.88
N ASN A 34 23.05 1.02 -0.64
CA ASN A 34 21.78 1.06 0.09
C ASN A 34 20.69 1.75 -0.75
N ARG A 35 19.48 1.19 -0.78
CA ARG A 35 18.37 1.69 -1.59
C ARG A 35 17.44 2.61 -0.80
N VAL A 36 16.85 3.59 -1.48
CA VAL A 36 15.80 4.48 -0.96
C VAL A 36 14.56 4.37 -1.84
N ALA A 37 13.38 4.21 -1.24
CA ALA A 37 12.10 4.10 -1.93
C ALA A 37 10.97 4.71 -1.11
N PHE A 38 9.86 5.08 -1.75
CA PHE A 38 8.59 5.20 -1.05
C PHE A 38 8.03 3.82 -0.72
N VAL A 39 7.33 3.70 0.41
CA VAL A 39 6.67 2.44 0.78
C VAL A 39 5.50 2.15 -0.18
N LEU A 40 4.75 3.19 -0.55
CA LEU A 40 3.60 3.12 -1.44
C LEU A 40 3.81 4.00 -2.68
N GLN A 41 2.89 3.90 -3.64
CA GLN A 41 2.97 4.67 -4.89
C GLN A 41 1.98 5.85 -4.94
N GLY A 42 1.09 5.97 -3.96
CA GLY A 42 0.16 7.09 -3.88
C GLY A 42 -0.85 6.95 -2.75
N ALA A 43 -1.64 8.01 -2.55
CA ALA A 43 -2.77 8.08 -1.62
C ALA A 43 -3.74 9.18 -2.08
N TYR A 44 -4.91 9.27 -1.43
CA TYR A 44 -5.82 10.40 -1.58
C TYR A 44 -5.65 11.37 -0.41
N ILE A 45 -5.89 12.64 -0.69
CA ILE A 45 -5.90 13.74 0.28
C ILE A 45 -7.16 14.56 0.04
N PHE A 46 -7.95 14.75 1.09
CA PHE A 46 -9.15 15.59 1.06
C PHE A 46 -8.80 16.99 1.54
N GLU A 47 -9.32 18.02 0.91
CA GLU A 47 -8.99 19.42 1.20
C GLU A 47 -9.42 19.84 2.61
N ASP A 48 -10.58 19.38 3.09
CA ASP A 48 -11.06 19.52 4.47
C ASP A 48 -10.37 18.65 5.54
N GLN A 49 -9.40 17.79 5.18
CA GLN A 49 -8.88 16.84 6.16
C GLN A 49 -8.11 17.56 7.28
N SER A 50 -8.43 17.20 8.52
CA SER A 50 -7.84 17.81 9.73
C SER A 50 -6.50 17.19 10.17
N VAL A 51 -6.02 16.16 9.45
CA VAL A 51 -4.80 15.41 9.76
C VAL A 51 -3.95 15.29 8.50
N ALA A 52 -2.63 15.49 8.65
CA ALA A 52 -1.71 15.37 7.52
C ALA A 52 -1.65 13.93 6.97
N SER A 53 -1.61 13.82 5.64
CA SER A 53 -1.28 12.58 4.95
C SER A 53 0.22 12.30 5.13
N ARG A 54 0.57 11.12 5.67
CA ARG A 54 1.97 10.76 5.93
C ARG A 54 2.51 9.90 4.79
N VAL A 55 3.59 10.36 4.17
CA VAL A 55 4.31 9.65 3.10
C VAL A 55 5.59 9.07 3.69
N GLU A 56 5.69 7.75 3.76
CA GLU A 56 6.88 7.07 4.29
C GLU A 56 7.94 6.85 3.22
N VAL A 57 9.19 7.21 3.57
CA VAL A 57 10.40 6.92 2.80
C VAL A 57 11.24 5.89 3.57
N LEU A 58 11.59 4.79 2.91
CA LEU A 58 12.26 3.64 3.48
C LEU A 58 13.66 3.43 2.88
N LEU A 59 14.60 3.05 3.74
CA LEU A 59 15.94 2.57 3.40
C LEU A 59 15.97 1.04 3.40
N SER A 60 16.72 0.43 2.47
CA SER A 60 16.91 -1.03 2.45
C SER A 60 17.70 -1.57 3.65
N THR A 61 18.44 -0.70 4.34
CA THR A 61 19.22 -1.01 5.54
C THR A 61 19.17 0.20 6.48
N PRO A 62 19.25 0.00 7.80
CA PRO A 62 19.29 1.10 8.74
C PRO A 62 20.45 2.06 8.45
N ALA A 63 20.18 3.36 8.58
CA ALA A 63 21.12 4.43 8.36
C ALA A 63 22.34 4.31 9.30
N SER A 64 23.57 4.23 8.77
CA SER A 64 24.79 4.23 9.59
C SER A 64 25.19 5.64 10.10
N ALA A 65 24.62 6.67 9.48
CA ALA A 65 24.72 8.10 9.79
C ALA A 65 23.47 8.77 9.22
N ASP A 66 23.17 10.01 9.59
CA ASP A 66 22.01 10.73 9.05
C ASP A 66 22.03 10.73 7.51
N VAL A 67 20.89 10.37 6.91
CA VAL A 67 20.71 10.30 5.45
C VAL A 67 19.76 11.41 5.02
N GLU A 68 20.25 12.32 4.20
CA GLU A 68 19.43 13.32 3.52
C GLU A 68 18.87 12.73 2.23
N VAL A 69 17.55 12.84 2.06
CA VAL A 69 16.82 12.46 0.86
C VAL A 69 16.13 13.70 0.31
N ASN A 70 16.45 14.06 -0.94
CA ASN A 70 15.81 15.18 -1.61
C ASN A 70 14.64 14.67 -2.47
N ILE A 71 13.47 15.24 -2.23
CA ILE A 71 12.20 14.84 -2.83
C ILE A 71 11.63 16.04 -3.58
N GLY A 72 11.48 15.92 -4.89
CA GLY A 72 10.91 16.96 -5.74
C GLY A 72 9.40 16.91 -5.73
N LEU A 73 8.77 18.08 -5.75
CA LEU A 73 7.33 18.26 -5.86
C LEU A 73 6.97 18.70 -7.27
N ASP A 74 6.13 17.92 -7.92
CA ASP A 74 5.45 18.28 -9.17
C ASP A 74 3.98 18.55 -8.85
N GLU A 75 3.64 19.84 -8.88
CA GLU A 75 2.36 20.42 -8.46
C GLU A 75 1.45 20.53 -9.70
N LEU A 76 0.84 19.42 -10.12
CA LEU A 76 -0.06 19.44 -11.26
C LEU A 76 -1.35 20.18 -10.87
N ASP A 77 -1.43 21.43 -11.31
CA ASP A 77 -2.52 22.38 -11.04
C ASP A 77 -2.71 22.71 -9.56
N LEU A 78 -1.67 22.47 -8.74
CA LEU A 78 -1.57 22.92 -7.35
C LEU A 78 -0.61 24.11 -7.23
N SER A 79 -0.79 24.87 -6.16
CA SER A 79 0.06 25.97 -5.74
C SER A 79 0.61 25.71 -4.33
N PRO A 80 1.76 26.31 -3.96
CA PRO A 80 2.26 26.25 -2.58
C PRO A 80 1.34 26.87 -1.51
N ALA A 81 0.24 27.52 -1.90
CA ALA A 81 -0.76 28.03 -0.97
C ALA A 81 -1.81 26.96 -0.59
N ASP A 82 -1.95 25.92 -1.41
CA ASP A 82 -3.00 24.90 -1.28
C ASP A 82 -2.59 23.83 -0.24
N TYR A 83 -1.32 23.82 0.18
CA TYR A 83 -0.79 22.82 1.08
C TYR A 83 0.43 23.29 1.84
N SER A 84 0.75 22.55 2.91
CA SER A 84 2.03 22.67 3.62
C SER A 84 2.66 21.29 3.80
N THR A 85 3.99 21.26 3.92
CA THR A 85 4.74 20.02 4.14
C THR A 85 5.59 20.12 5.40
N SER A 86 5.81 18.98 6.03
CA SER A 86 6.79 18.81 7.10
C SER A 86 7.66 17.59 6.79
N PRO A 87 8.97 17.75 6.51
CA PRO A 87 9.70 19.01 6.47
C PRO A 87 9.19 19.99 5.40
N ALA A 88 9.36 21.29 5.65
CA ALA A 88 8.94 22.33 4.72
C ALA A 88 9.70 22.23 3.40
N ALA A 89 8.97 22.26 2.28
CA ALA A 89 9.55 22.34 0.96
C ALA A 89 10.18 23.72 0.72
N LEU A 90 11.36 23.74 0.11
CA LEU A 90 12.01 24.94 -0.40
C LEU A 90 12.24 24.76 -1.90
N ASP A 91 11.79 25.71 -2.71
CA ASP A 91 11.90 25.66 -4.18
C ASP A 91 11.43 24.32 -4.78
N LYS A 92 10.28 23.83 -4.29
CA LYS A 92 9.66 22.54 -4.66
C LYS A 92 10.51 21.31 -4.31
N VAL A 93 11.42 21.42 -3.35
CA VAL A 93 12.22 20.30 -2.85
C VAL A 93 12.07 20.18 -1.35
N ILE A 94 11.70 18.98 -0.89
CA ILE A 94 11.75 18.60 0.52
C ILE A 94 13.09 17.90 0.77
N THR A 95 13.84 18.38 1.76
CA THR A 95 15.01 17.69 2.29
C THR A 95 14.59 16.91 3.54
N LEU A 96 14.36 15.61 3.36
CA LEU A 96 14.01 14.70 4.44
C LEU A 96 15.29 14.13 5.07
N VAL A 97 15.37 14.10 6.39
CA VAL A 97 16.47 13.46 7.13
C VAL A 97 15.97 12.16 7.75
N ILE A 98 16.62 11.05 7.40
CA ILE A 98 16.46 9.76 8.09
C ILE A 98 17.62 9.65 9.09
N PRO A 99 17.38 9.76 10.41
CA PRO A 99 18.45 9.79 11.40
C PRO A 99 19.26 8.49 11.46
N SER A 100 20.50 8.57 11.91
CA SER A 100 21.34 7.41 12.19
C SER A 100 20.61 6.38 13.07
N GLY A 101 20.70 5.12 12.69
CA GLY A 101 20.02 3.98 13.30
C GLY A 101 18.58 3.76 12.85
N GLN A 102 17.96 4.69 12.12
CA GLN A 102 16.61 4.53 11.58
C GLN A 102 16.64 3.96 10.16
N SER A 103 15.56 3.27 9.79
CA SER A 103 15.36 2.78 8.43
C SER A 103 14.35 3.62 7.64
N SER A 104 13.58 4.49 8.28
CA SER A 104 12.59 5.32 7.60
C SER A 104 12.39 6.67 8.26
N ALA A 105 11.78 7.57 7.51
CA ALA A 105 11.21 8.83 7.98
C ALA A 105 9.99 9.20 7.14
N PHE A 106 9.25 10.21 7.57
CA PHE A 106 7.98 10.60 6.98
C PHE A 106 8.04 12.02 6.42
N VAL A 107 7.35 12.25 5.31
CA VAL A 107 6.90 13.56 4.88
C VAL A 107 5.43 13.67 5.22
N ASP A 108 5.07 14.63 6.06
CA ASP A 108 3.68 14.96 6.35
C ASP A 108 3.22 16.04 5.36
N VAL A 109 2.08 15.82 4.68
CA VAL A 109 1.45 16.79 3.77
C VAL A 109 0.08 17.16 4.33
N MET A 110 -0.11 18.44 4.60
CA MET A 110 -1.36 19.00 5.14
C MET A 110 -2.01 19.91 4.09
N PRO A 111 -3.26 19.66 3.69
CA PRO A 111 -3.97 20.52 2.77
C PRO A 111 -4.43 21.79 3.49
N VAL A 112 -4.70 22.82 2.68
CA VAL A 112 -5.32 24.06 3.13
C VAL A 112 -6.74 24.09 2.59
N ASP A 113 -7.68 23.80 3.49
CA ASP A 113 -9.11 23.93 3.25
C ASP A 113 -9.47 25.35 2.79
N ASN A 114 -10.25 25.45 1.71
CA ASN A 114 -10.58 26.68 1.04
C ASN A 114 -12.00 26.60 0.42
N ASP A 115 -12.74 27.71 0.29
CA ASP A 115 -14.15 27.67 -0.17
C ASP A 115 -14.33 27.64 -1.72
N GLN A 116 -13.27 27.38 -2.50
CA GLN A 116 -13.32 27.37 -3.98
C GLN A 116 -13.46 25.96 -4.51
N VAL A 117 -14.40 25.77 -5.43
CA VAL A 117 -14.52 24.53 -6.20
C VAL A 117 -13.35 24.41 -7.17
N ASP A 118 -12.43 23.52 -6.86
CA ASP A 118 -11.34 23.11 -7.73
C ASP A 118 -11.63 21.75 -8.41
N THR A 119 -10.96 21.49 -9.53
CA THR A 119 -10.98 20.15 -10.13
C THR A 119 -10.10 19.19 -9.33
N ASP A 120 -10.23 17.87 -9.54
CA ASP A 120 -9.26 16.90 -9.00
C ASP A 120 -7.84 17.25 -9.46
N ARG A 121 -6.93 17.42 -8.49
CA ARG A 121 -5.52 17.81 -8.73
C ARG A 121 -4.57 16.68 -8.29
N THR A 122 -3.28 16.80 -8.59
CA THR A 122 -2.30 15.81 -8.14
C THR A 122 -0.99 16.46 -7.71
N LEU A 123 -0.53 16.10 -6.51
CA LEU A 123 0.84 16.38 -6.06
C LEU A 123 1.70 15.13 -6.21
N LYS A 124 2.73 15.17 -7.06
CA LYS A 124 3.69 14.07 -7.18
C LYS A 124 4.96 14.37 -6.41
N LEU A 125 5.31 13.47 -5.51
CA LEU A 125 6.58 13.46 -4.80
C LEU A 125 7.52 12.52 -5.55
N THR A 126 8.69 13.01 -5.97
CA THR A 126 9.67 12.24 -6.74
C THR A 126 11.01 12.19 -6.02
N LEU A 127 11.55 11.00 -5.81
CA LEU A 127 12.91 10.84 -5.29
C LEU A 127 13.92 11.40 -6.30
N LEU A 128 14.62 12.47 -5.91
CA LEU A 128 15.66 13.11 -6.73
C LEU A 128 17.03 12.52 -6.42
N SER A 129 17.42 12.55 -5.15
CA SER A 129 18.73 12.11 -4.67
C SER A 129 18.69 11.67 -3.21
N ALA A 130 19.72 10.95 -2.79
CA ALA A 130 20.00 10.67 -1.39
C ALA A 130 21.50 10.92 -1.11
N SER A 131 21.90 10.96 0.17
CA SER A 131 23.30 11.08 0.57
C SER A 131 24.20 10.02 -0.09
N ALA A 132 25.49 10.31 -0.20
CA ALA A 132 26.46 9.41 -0.81
C ALA A 132 26.42 8.00 -0.18
N GLY A 133 26.47 6.97 -1.02
CA GLY A 133 26.31 5.57 -0.59
C GLY A 133 24.87 5.06 -0.63
N TYR A 134 23.89 5.94 -0.85
CA TYR A 134 22.49 5.59 -1.09
C TYR A 134 22.10 5.84 -2.55
N GLN A 135 21.33 4.93 -3.13
CA GLN A 135 20.82 5.01 -4.49
C GLN A 135 19.30 4.86 -4.46
N LYS A 136 18.61 5.46 -5.44
CA LYS A 136 17.17 5.24 -5.59
C LYS A 136 16.89 3.78 -5.94
N ALA A 137 15.83 3.21 -5.37
CA ALA A 137 15.34 1.90 -5.78
C ALA A 137 14.86 1.92 -7.24
N THR A 138 14.80 0.77 -7.92
CA THR A 138 14.34 0.69 -9.32
C THR A 138 12.83 0.93 -9.47
N THR A 139 12.06 0.71 -8.42
CA THR A 139 10.61 0.95 -8.34
C THR A 139 10.30 1.91 -7.18
N ASN A 140 9.05 2.38 -7.09
CA ASN A 140 8.55 3.26 -6.02
C ASN A 140 9.40 4.52 -5.81
N GLN A 141 9.85 5.14 -6.91
CA GLN A 141 10.55 6.44 -6.89
C GLN A 141 9.60 7.63 -6.90
N VAL A 142 8.30 7.40 -7.15
CA VAL A 142 7.27 8.43 -7.27
C VAL A 142 6.10 8.04 -6.38
N PHE A 143 5.59 9.00 -5.61
CA PHE A 143 4.37 8.89 -4.83
C PHE A 143 3.39 9.97 -5.32
N ALA A 144 2.17 9.57 -5.70
CA ALA A 144 1.13 10.51 -6.16
C ALA A 144 0.04 10.70 -5.11
N LEU A 145 -0.12 11.93 -4.62
CA LEU A 145 -1.28 12.33 -3.83
C LEU A 145 -2.37 12.84 -4.77
N GLN A 146 -3.50 12.13 -4.80
CA GLN A 146 -4.70 12.52 -5.52
C GLN A 146 -5.49 13.49 -4.64
N TRP A 147 -5.57 14.75 -5.07
CA TRP A 147 -6.19 15.85 -4.33
C TRP A 147 -7.67 15.91 -4.63
N ILE A 148 -8.48 15.90 -3.58
CA ILE A 148 -9.93 15.87 -3.63
C ILE A 148 -10.49 17.13 -2.99
N ASP A 149 -11.08 17.97 -3.83
CA ASP A 149 -11.88 19.13 -3.45
C ASP A 149 -13.18 18.69 -2.76
N ASP A 150 -13.63 19.44 -1.74
CA ASP A 150 -14.88 19.16 -1.02
C ASP A 150 -15.95 20.25 -1.18
N GLU A 151 -15.65 21.31 -1.92
CA GLU A 151 -16.50 22.46 -2.19
C GLU A 151 -17.45 22.20 -3.36
N GLY A 152 -17.04 21.35 -4.31
CA GLY A 152 -17.78 20.95 -5.50
C GLY A 152 -18.83 19.86 -5.28
N ASP A 153 -18.82 18.83 -6.14
CA ASP A 153 -19.56 17.60 -5.86
C ASP A 153 -18.90 16.94 -4.65
N LYS A 154 -19.44 17.24 -3.45
CA LYS A 154 -18.94 16.73 -2.17
C LYS A 154 -18.64 15.24 -2.29
N LYS A 155 -17.35 14.90 -2.36
CA LYS A 155 -16.89 13.52 -2.25
C LYS A 155 -16.99 13.14 -0.77
N ILE A 156 -18.15 12.66 -0.39
CA ILE A 156 -18.43 12.24 0.99
C ILE A 156 -17.63 10.96 1.26
N LEU A 157 -16.78 10.99 2.30
CA LEU A 157 -16.21 9.76 2.84
C LEU A 157 -17.33 8.96 3.54
N VAL A 158 -17.88 7.98 2.82
CA VAL A 158 -19.00 7.17 3.31
C VAL A 158 -18.54 6.16 4.36
N TYR A 159 -17.37 5.57 4.13
CA TYR A 159 -16.81 4.52 4.98
C TYR A 159 -15.30 4.45 4.83
N SER A 160 -14.58 4.28 5.93
CA SER A 160 -13.17 3.94 5.94
C SER A 160 -12.85 2.95 7.05
N TYR A 161 -11.89 2.07 6.80
CA TYR A 161 -11.34 1.20 7.83
C TYR A 161 -9.88 0.87 7.51
N ASP A 162 -8.99 1.11 8.47
CA ASP A 162 -7.54 1.09 8.28
C ASP A 162 -6.84 -0.08 9.00
N PHE A 163 -7.58 -0.92 9.72
CA PHE A 163 -7.07 -2.06 10.52
C PHE A 163 -6.07 -1.71 11.64
N GLN A 164 -5.84 -0.43 11.95
CA GLN A 164 -4.86 0.03 12.97
C GLN A 164 -5.18 -0.49 14.38
N GLY A 165 -6.45 -0.79 14.66
CA GLY A 165 -6.91 -1.40 15.92
C GLY A 165 -6.52 -2.86 16.13
N SER A 166 -5.70 -3.47 15.24
CA SER A 166 -5.32 -4.89 15.28
C SER A 166 -6.53 -5.85 15.29
N SER A 167 -7.64 -5.41 14.69
CA SER A 167 -8.88 -6.18 14.56
C SER A 167 -9.51 -5.93 13.19
N LEU A 168 -10.33 -6.87 12.71
CA LEU A 168 -11.11 -6.70 11.48
C LEU A 168 -12.27 -5.70 11.64
N GLY A 169 -12.51 -5.19 12.86
CA GLY A 169 -13.56 -4.23 13.13
C GLY A 169 -14.93 -4.83 12.85
N GLU A 170 -15.71 -4.14 12.03
CA GLU A 170 -17.03 -4.58 11.60
C GLU A 170 -17.01 -5.47 10.34
N TRP A 171 -15.84 -5.71 9.75
CA TRP A 171 -15.71 -6.64 8.64
C TRP A 171 -15.92 -8.08 9.10
N THR A 172 -16.69 -8.83 8.32
CA THR A 172 -17.09 -10.19 8.65
C THR A 172 -16.31 -11.21 7.83
N PRO A 173 -15.47 -12.05 8.47
CA PRO A 173 -14.78 -13.13 7.79
C PRO A 173 -15.70 -14.36 7.65
N HIS A 174 -15.83 -14.87 6.42
CA HIS A 174 -16.50 -16.15 6.15
C HIS A 174 -15.48 -17.16 5.62
N ASN A 175 -15.30 -18.25 6.33
CA ASN A 175 -14.48 -19.38 5.90
C ASN A 175 -15.40 -20.47 5.34
N ILE A 176 -15.28 -20.75 4.04
CA ILE A 176 -16.08 -21.75 3.32
C ILE A 176 -15.31 -23.07 3.20
N LEU A 177 -14.01 -22.98 2.91
CA LEU A 177 -13.13 -24.13 2.73
C LEU A 177 -11.77 -23.86 3.39
N GLY A 178 -11.25 -24.87 4.08
CA GLY A 178 -9.93 -24.83 4.71
C GLY A 178 -9.99 -24.41 6.19
N PRO A 179 -8.91 -24.62 6.96
CA PRO A 179 -8.86 -24.21 8.36
C PRO A 179 -8.33 -22.78 8.57
N GLN A 180 -7.77 -22.13 7.54
CA GLN A 180 -7.25 -20.76 7.64
C GLN A 180 -8.40 -19.75 7.64
N LYS A 181 -8.15 -18.53 8.15
CA LYS A 181 -9.16 -17.48 8.34
C LYS A 181 -8.54 -16.11 8.19
N TRP A 182 -9.36 -15.13 7.81
CA TRP A 182 -8.91 -13.75 7.72
C TRP A 182 -8.55 -13.26 9.11
N SER A 183 -7.46 -12.50 9.19
CA SER A 183 -6.93 -11.96 10.43
C SER A 183 -6.25 -10.62 10.15
N VAL A 184 -5.86 -9.88 11.18
CA VAL A 184 -5.01 -8.70 11.01
C VAL A 184 -3.54 -9.08 11.22
N SER A 185 -2.67 -8.56 10.38
CA SER A 185 -1.22 -8.75 10.45
C SER A 185 -0.51 -7.43 10.16
N ASN A 186 0.67 -7.23 10.73
CA ASN A 186 1.59 -6.15 10.38
C ASN A 186 2.93 -6.71 9.86
N THR A 187 2.94 -7.97 9.46
CA THR A 187 4.15 -8.66 9.02
C THR A 187 4.72 -7.97 7.77
N GLY A 188 5.93 -7.43 7.84
CA GLY A 188 6.54 -6.72 6.72
C GLY A 188 6.11 -5.26 6.55
N ARG A 189 5.21 -4.73 7.38
CA ARG A 189 4.83 -3.30 7.46
C ARG A 189 4.76 -2.85 8.93
N ALA A 190 5.88 -2.38 9.48
CA ALA A 190 5.94 -1.98 10.88
C ALA A 190 5.01 -0.78 11.16
N ASN A 191 4.07 -0.94 12.10
CA ASN A 191 3.06 0.05 12.50
C ASN A 191 1.94 0.34 11.49
N ASP A 192 1.77 -0.54 10.50
CA ASP A 192 0.77 -0.39 9.44
C ASP A 192 0.10 -1.74 9.16
N PRO A 193 -0.71 -2.24 10.13
CA PRO A 193 -1.49 -3.47 10.00
C PRO A 193 -2.47 -3.47 8.83
N TYR A 194 -2.72 -4.67 8.32
CA TYR A 194 -3.60 -4.93 7.19
C TYR A 194 -4.34 -6.27 7.39
N ALA A 195 -5.44 -6.47 6.67
CA ALA A 195 -6.13 -7.75 6.64
C ALA A 195 -5.32 -8.79 5.83
N LEU A 196 -5.10 -9.96 6.42
CA LEU A 196 -4.32 -11.06 5.85
C LEU A 196 -5.13 -12.35 5.80
N MET A 197 -5.08 -12.98 4.62
CA MET A 197 -5.42 -14.38 4.40
C MET A 197 -4.23 -15.11 3.80
N SER A 198 -4.00 -16.35 4.22
CA SER A 198 -3.05 -17.24 3.56
C SER A 198 -3.48 -18.69 3.73
N GLY A 199 -3.56 -19.44 2.63
CA GLY A 199 -3.74 -20.89 2.67
C GLY A 199 -2.47 -21.66 3.03
N PHE A 200 -1.34 -20.98 3.24
CA PHE A 200 -0.08 -21.60 3.63
C PHE A 200 0.02 -21.77 5.15
N ASN A 201 0.28 -23.01 5.59
CA ASN A 201 0.57 -23.32 6.98
C ASN A 201 2.09 -23.36 7.21
N SER A 202 2.60 -22.35 7.92
CA SER A 202 4.03 -22.23 8.23
C SER A 202 4.55 -23.32 9.16
N ALA A 203 3.72 -23.84 10.07
CA ALA A 203 4.12 -24.88 11.02
C ALA A 203 4.38 -26.23 10.33
N THR A 204 3.63 -26.52 9.27
CA THR A 204 3.76 -27.77 8.48
C THR A 204 4.44 -27.57 7.14
N SER A 205 4.77 -26.33 6.78
CA SER A 205 5.33 -25.96 5.47
C SER A 205 4.50 -26.51 4.30
N SER A 206 3.18 -26.40 4.39
CA SER A 206 2.26 -26.94 3.39
C SER A 206 1.16 -25.95 3.02
N THR A 207 0.76 -25.96 1.75
CA THR A 207 -0.35 -25.16 1.22
C THR A 207 -1.65 -25.97 1.25
N GLN A 208 -2.76 -25.32 1.58
CA GLN A 208 -4.08 -25.93 1.67
C GLN A 208 -5.05 -25.18 0.75
N ALA A 209 -6.00 -25.91 0.17
CA ALA A 209 -7.10 -25.29 -0.56
C ALA A 209 -7.93 -24.45 0.42
N ASN A 210 -8.20 -23.20 0.04
CA ASN A 210 -8.96 -22.25 0.84
C ASN A 210 -9.96 -21.51 -0.03
N GLU A 211 -11.12 -21.23 0.55
CA GLU A 211 -12.09 -20.29 0.02
C GLU A 211 -12.59 -19.46 1.20
N ASP A 212 -12.18 -18.21 1.22
CA ASP A 212 -12.44 -17.32 2.34
C ASP A 212 -12.79 -15.93 1.84
N TRP A 213 -13.80 -15.35 2.47
CA TRP A 213 -14.33 -14.04 2.16
C TRP A 213 -14.12 -13.12 3.36
N LEU A 214 -13.84 -11.86 3.08
CA LEU A 214 -13.84 -10.78 4.07
C LEU A 214 -14.80 -9.72 3.55
N ILE A 215 -15.96 -9.59 4.20
CA ILE A 215 -17.06 -8.76 3.71
C ILE A 215 -17.15 -7.50 4.58
N SER A 216 -17.25 -6.34 3.96
CA SER A 216 -17.45 -5.07 4.67
C SER A 216 -18.81 -5.04 5.37
N PRO A 217 -19.04 -4.09 6.30
CA PRO A 217 -20.39 -3.71 6.66
C PRO A 217 -21.21 -3.31 5.43
N GLN A 218 -22.53 -3.29 5.57
CA GLN A 218 -23.38 -2.66 4.56
C GLN A 218 -23.07 -1.16 4.51
N ILE A 219 -22.72 -0.68 3.31
CA ILE A 219 -22.44 0.73 3.05
C ILE A 219 -23.68 1.31 2.38
N ASP A 220 -24.31 2.31 3.00
CA ASP A 220 -25.47 2.99 2.44
C ASP A 220 -25.02 4.06 1.45
N LEU A 221 -25.31 3.84 0.17
CA LEU A 221 -25.03 4.78 -0.93
C LEU A 221 -26.27 5.59 -1.32
N SER A 222 -27.34 5.58 -0.52
CA SER A 222 -28.57 6.31 -0.82
C SER A 222 -28.29 7.81 -1.02
N GLY A 223 -28.59 8.30 -2.22
CA GLY A 223 -28.36 9.71 -2.59
C GLY A 223 -26.94 10.02 -3.04
N ILE A 224 -26.08 9.00 -3.18
CA ILE A 224 -24.73 9.12 -3.74
C ILE A 224 -24.79 8.57 -5.18
N PRO A 225 -24.80 9.44 -6.21
CA PRO A 225 -24.98 9.02 -7.60
C PRO A 225 -23.79 8.24 -8.15
N GLU A 226 -22.60 8.49 -7.61
CA GLU A 226 -21.36 7.81 -7.97
C GLU A 226 -20.54 7.58 -6.70
N ALA A 227 -20.12 6.34 -6.47
CA ALA A 227 -19.28 5.98 -5.32
C ALA A 227 -17.96 5.41 -5.80
N THR A 228 -16.89 5.74 -5.08
CA THR A 228 -15.55 5.27 -5.39
C THR A 228 -14.96 4.54 -4.19
N VAL A 229 -14.35 3.37 -4.42
CA VAL A 229 -13.63 2.61 -3.40
C VAL A 229 -12.15 2.65 -3.70
N VAL A 230 -11.36 3.01 -2.69
CA VAL A 230 -9.91 3.02 -2.74
C VAL A 230 -9.37 2.03 -1.72
N PHE A 231 -8.42 1.19 -2.12
CA PHE A 231 -7.79 0.24 -1.22
C PHE A 231 -6.40 -0.17 -1.72
N GLU A 232 -5.56 -0.63 -0.80
CA GLU A 232 -4.29 -1.26 -1.12
C GLU A 232 -4.39 -2.78 -1.04
N ASN A 233 -3.63 -3.47 -1.88
CA ASN A 233 -3.46 -4.91 -1.77
C ASN A 233 -2.05 -5.35 -2.14
N ALA A 234 -1.66 -6.49 -1.58
CA ALA A 234 -0.46 -7.22 -1.95
C ALA A 234 -0.76 -8.71 -1.98
N THR A 235 -0.20 -9.41 -2.95
CA THR A 235 -0.26 -10.87 -3.02
C THR A 235 1.17 -11.45 -3.08
N SER A 236 1.31 -12.72 -2.77
CA SER A 236 2.53 -13.49 -3.05
C SER A 236 2.21 -14.98 -3.03
N PHE A 237 2.96 -15.76 -3.79
CA PHE A 237 2.84 -17.22 -3.88
C PHE A 237 1.49 -17.75 -4.39
N GLY A 238 0.56 -16.88 -4.77
CA GLY A 238 -0.63 -17.25 -5.52
C GLY A 238 -0.24 -17.75 -6.91
N SER A 239 -0.76 -18.90 -7.31
CA SER A 239 -0.50 -19.50 -8.62
C SER A 239 -1.61 -19.25 -9.63
N ASP A 240 -2.77 -18.78 -9.17
CA ASP A 240 -4.02 -18.77 -9.92
C ASP A 240 -4.61 -17.35 -10.00
N ALA A 241 -5.34 -17.04 -11.07
CA ALA A 241 -6.00 -15.75 -11.26
C ALA A 241 -7.02 -15.40 -10.16
N ASN A 242 -7.49 -16.39 -9.40
CA ASN A 242 -8.44 -16.22 -8.30
C ASN A 242 -7.77 -16.14 -6.91
N SER A 243 -6.47 -15.86 -6.84
CA SER A 243 -5.75 -15.80 -5.55
C SER A 243 -6.20 -14.62 -4.67
N LEU A 244 -6.72 -13.56 -5.29
CA LEU A 244 -7.40 -12.44 -4.64
C LEU A 244 -8.40 -11.85 -5.64
N LEU A 245 -9.65 -11.70 -5.22
CA LEU A 245 -10.71 -11.06 -6.00
C LEU A 245 -11.34 -9.95 -5.17
N VAL A 246 -11.85 -8.93 -5.85
CA VAL A 246 -12.64 -7.87 -5.25
C VAL A 246 -14.03 -7.94 -5.85
N MET A 247 -15.01 -8.23 -5.00
CA MET A 247 -16.38 -8.50 -5.41
C MET A 247 -17.31 -7.48 -4.75
N VAL A 248 -18.36 -7.10 -5.47
CA VAL A 248 -19.41 -6.18 -5.01
C VAL A 248 -20.75 -6.88 -5.13
N SER A 249 -21.62 -6.67 -4.14
CA SER A 249 -22.98 -7.17 -4.13
C SER A 249 -23.91 -6.12 -3.55
N SER A 250 -25.06 -5.92 -4.18
CA SER A 250 -26.12 -5.00 -3.75
C SER A 250 -27.30 -5.72 -3.07
N ASP A 251 -27.30 -7.05 -3.05
CA ASP A 251 -28.39 -7.91 -2.59
C ASP A 251 -27.95 -8.98 -1.57
N TYR A 252 -26.70 -8.94 -1.12
CA TYR A 252 -26.22 -9.77 -0.02
C TYR A 252 -26.94 -9.41 1.29
N ASP A 253 -27.40 -10.43 2.02
CA ASP A 253 -28.21 -10.26 3.24
C ASP A 253 -27.40 -9.85 4.48
N GLY A 254 -26.08 -9.69 4.34
CA GLY A 254 -25.18 -9.26 5.40
C GLY A 254 -24.79 -10.34 6.41
N SER A 255 -25.26 -11.59 6.28
CA SER A 255 -25.05 -12.61 7.33
C SER A 255 -24.89 -14.06 6.87
N SER A 256 -25.52 -14.47 5.77
CA SER A 256 -25.45 -15.84 5.27
C SER A 256 -24.08 -16.18 4.70
N SER A 257 -23.86 -17.43 4.27
CA SER A 257 -22.64 -17.73 3.51
C SER A 257 -22.65 -16.97 2.17
N PRO A 258 -21.59 -16.20 1.81
CA PRO A 258 -21.52 -15.51 0.52
C PRO A 258 -21.46 -16.46 -0.68
N ALA A 259 -21.03 -17.72 -0.47
CA ALA A 259 -21.09 -18.74 -1.52
C ALA A 259 -22.52 -19.22 -1.84
N ALA A 260 -23.51 -18.85 -1.03
CA ALA A 260 -24.90 -19.28 -1.16
C ALA A 260 -25.94 -18.13 -1.16
N SER A 261 -25.51 -16.90 -0.89
CA SER A 261 -26.35 -15.71 -0.78
C SER A 261 -25.65 -14.49 -1.39
N GLY A 262 -26.44 -13.56 -1.91
CA GLY A 262 -25.96 -12.42 -2.68
C GLY A 262 -25.57 -12.79 -4.11
N THR A 263 -25.70 -11.81 -5.00
CA THR A 263 -25.17 -11.81 -6.35
C THR A 263 -23.88 -11.00 -6.34
N TRP A 264 -22.77 -11.66 -6.66
CA TRP A 264 -21.43 -11.06 -6.60
C TRP A 264 -20.92 -10.75 -8.01
N GLN A 265 -20.61 -9.48 -8.25
CA GLN A 265 -19.95 -9.00 -9.46
C GLN A 265 -18.50 -8.64 -9.13
N GLU A 266 -17.57 -9.05 -9.99
CA GLU A 266 -16.17 -8.61 -9.86
C GLU A 266 -16.05 -7.10 -10.14
N ALA A 267 -15.34 -6.40 -9.27
CA ALA A 267 -15.12 -4.98 -9.37
C ALA A 267 -14.27 -4.63 -10.61
N ALA A 268 -14.73 -3.69 -11.41
CA ALA A 268 -13.97 -3.15 -12.53
C ALA A 268 -12.88 -2.18 -12.04
N LEU A 269 -11.75 -2.73 -11.60
CA LEU A 269 -10.63 -1.95 -11.05
C LEU A 269 -9.94 -1.11 -12.14
N ALA A 270 -9.54 0.11 -11.79
CA ALA A 270 -8.81 1.00 -12.69
C ALA A 270 -7.40 0.49 -13.03
N ASN A 271 -6.80 -0.31 -12.14
CA ASN A 271 -5.50 -0.95 -12.30
C ASN A 271 -5.59 -2.43 -11.91
N ALA A 272 -4.57 -3.22 -12.26
CA ALA A 272 -4.49 -4.61 -11.84
C ALA A 272 -4.15 -4.73 -10.33
N LEU A 273 -4.68 -5.78 -9.69
CA LEU A 273 -4.24 -6.21 -8.37
C LEU A 273 -2.75 -6.60 -8.37
N SER A 274 -2.16 -6.69 -7.18
CA SER A 274 -0.76 -7.06 -7.01
C SER A 274 -0.43 -8.37 -7.72
N SER A 275 0.62 -8.36 -8.54
CA SER A 275 1.08 -9.52 -9.30
C SER A 275 2.01 -10.46 -8.51
N GLY A 276 2.20 -10.22 -7.21
CA GLY A 276 3.06 -11.05 -6.35
C GLY A 276 4.17 -10.28 -5.65
N SER A 277 5.13 -11.03 -5.10
CA SER A 277 6.32 -10.52 -4.41
C SER A 277 6.04 -9.61 -3.21
N PHE A 278 4.81 -9.64 -2.67
CA PHE A 278 4.36 -8.71 -1.65
C PHE A 278 4.45 -7.24 -2.09
N ALA A 279 4.36 -6.99 -3.40
CA ALA A 279 4.34 -5.63 -3.94
C ALA A 279 2.98 -5.00 -3.67
N TRP A 280 2.95 -3.94 -2.86
CA TRP A 280 1.74 -3.18 -2.57
C TRP A 280 1.35 -2.29 -3.73
N VAL A 281 0.08 -2.37 -4.13
CA VAL A 281 -0.50 -1.54 -5.19
C VAL A 281 -1.80 -0.91 -4.72
N MET A 282 -1.92 0.39 -4.99
CA MET A 282 -3.16 1.13 -4.79
C MET A 282 -4.14 0.80 -5.91
N ASN A 283 -5.39 0.52 -5.54
CA ASN A 283 -6.46 0.25 -6.47
C ASN A 283 -7.65 1.18 -6.24
N LEU A 284 -8.33 1.44 -7.34
CA LEU A 284 -9.52 2.28 -7.42
C LEU A 284 -10.62 1.49 -8.10
N TYR A 285 -11.83 1.53 -7.55
CA TYR A 285 -13.03 1.02 -8.16
C TYR A 285 -14.10 2.10 -8.21
N LEU A 286 -14.63 2.37 -9.41
CA LEU A 286 -15.80 3.21 -9.61
C LEU A 286 -17.04 2.34 -9.55
N CYS A 287 -17.78 2.44 -8.45
CA CYS A 287 -19.06 1.78 -8.29
C CYS A 287 -20.08 2.48 -9.19
N HIS A 288 -20.36 1.88 -10.35
CA HIS A 288 -21.48 2.28 -11.17
C HIS A 288 -22.71 1.52 -10.67
N GLU A 289 -23.55 2.16 -9.86
CA GLU A 289 -24.93 1.70 -9.78
C GLU A 289 -25.62 2.11 -11.08
N THR A 290 -25.88 1.14 -11.96
CA THR A 290 -26.96 1.31 -12.93
C THR A 290 -28.26 1.24 -12.15
N HIS A 291 -28.79 2.39 -11.72
CA HIS A 291 -30.16 2.51 -11.22
C HIS A 291 -31.18 1.93 -12.22
#